data_AF-A0A9X3L5J3-F1
#
_entry.id   AF-A0A9X3L5J3-F1
#
_cell.length_a   1.000
_cell.length_b   1.000
_cell.length_c   1.000
_cell.angle_alpha   90.00
_cell.angle_beta   90.00
_cell.angle_gamma   90.00
#
_symmetry.space_group_name_H-M   'P 1'
#
loop_
_entity.id
_entity.type
_entity.pdbx_description
1 polymer ?
#
loop_
_entity_poly.entity_id
_entity_poly.type
_entity_poly.pdbx_seq_one_letter_code
_entity_poly.pdbx_strand_id
1 'polypeptide(L)' 'YSPAIGVKLISTPWTDQHLQDVEGIAAEQLRQEHRSKGMPDELAQILELAGQADVRILILDADAPVLPGLSLAGE' A
#
# COMPACT_ATOMS: atom_id res chain seq x y z
N TYR A 1 0.84 -19.80 -14.97
CA TYR A 1 1.16 -18.36 -14.94
C TYR A 1 0.22 -17.75 -13.92
N SER A 2 0.75 -16.99 -12.95
CA SER A 2 -0.07 -16.24 -12.00
C SER A 2 0.14 -14.76 -12.33
N PRO A 3 -0.91 -13.99 -12.66
CA PRO A 3 -0.77 -12.56 -12.95
C PRO A 3 -0.65 -11.71 -11.68
N ALA A 4 -0.59 -12.33 -10.50
CA ALA A 4 -0.51 -11.61 -9.24
C ALA A 4 0.81 -10.86 -9.09
N ILE A 5 0.73 -9.64 -8.57
CA ILE A 5 1.87 -8.78 -8.27
C ILE A 5 2.05 -8.74 -6.75
N GLY A 6 3.23 -9.12 -6.28
CA GLY A 6 3.61 -9.03 -4.87
C GLY A 6 4.42 -7.76 -4.59
N VAL A 7 4.02 -7.02 -3.56
CA VAL A 7 4.75 -5.86 -3.03
C VAL A 7 5.20 -6.16 -1.61
N LYS A 8 6.48 -5.95 -1.34
CA LYS A 8 7.03 -5.96 0.03
C LYS A 8 7.03 -4.54 0.58
N LEU A 9 6.35 -4.34 1.70
CA LEU A 9 6.36 -3.07 2.42
C LEU A 9 7.42 -3.14 3.53
N ILE A 10 8.24 -2.10 3.63
CA ILE A 10 9.35 -1.99 4.57
C ILE A 10 9.04 -0.86 5.55
N SER A 11 9.51 -1.00 6.80
CA SER A 11 9.34 0.02 7.83
C SER A 11 7.88 0.32 8.18
N THR A 12 7.00 -0.69 8.12
CA THR A 12 5.63 -0.60 8.62
C THR A 12 5.61 -0.72 10.16
N PRO A 13 4.62 -0.13 10.85
CA PRO A 13 3.48 0.61 10.29
C PRO A 13 3.88 2.02 9.80
N TRP A 14 3.33 2.46 8.67
CA TRP A 14 3.57 3.80 8.10
C TRP A 14 2.76 4.89 8.81
N THR A 15 2.91 4.96 10.14
CA THR A 15 2.46 6.09 10.95
C THR A 15 3.55 7.15 10.99
N ASP A 16 3.17 8.42 11.18
CA ASP A 16 4.15 9.52 11.28
C ASP A 16 5.19 9.25 12.38
N GLN A 17 4.75 8.78 13.55
CA GLN A 17 5.66 8.46 14.66
C GLN A 17 6.67 7.38 14.27
N HIS A 18 6.21 6.25 13.73
CA HIS A 18 7.09 5.14 13.41
C HIS A 18 8.07 5.48 12.28
N LEU A 19 7.61 6.12 11.22
CA LEU A 19 8.47 6.55 10.11
C LEU A 19 9.46 7.63 10.55
N GLN A 20 9.06 8.52 11.45
CA GLN A 20 9.99 9.48 12.04
C GLN A 20 11.09 8.79 12.83
N ASP A 21 10.76 7.72 13.58
CA ASP A 21 11.71 6.99 14.41
C ASP A 21 12.69 6.12 13.58
N VAL A 22 12.23 5.52 12.48
CA VAL A 22 13.02 4.53 11.71
C VAL A 22 13.60 5.06 10.39
N GLU A 23 12.95 6.03 9.75
CA GLU A 23 13.38 6.62 8.46
C GLU A 23 13.64 8.13 8.55
N GLY A 24 13.22 8.80 9.63
CA GLY A 24 13.38 10.25 9.79
C GLY A 24 12.40 11.09 8.96
N ILE A 25 11.32 10.50 8.44
CA ILE A 25 10.34 11.17 7.57
C ILE A 25 8.91 11.03 8.09
N ALA A 26 8.03 11.95 7.69
CA ALA A 26 6.58 11.81 7.89
C ALA A 26 5.96 10.89 6.82
N ALA A 27 4.79 10.31 7.11
CA ALA A 27 4.05 9.47 6.17
C ALA A 27 3.65 10.23 4.89
N GLU A 28 3.36 11.53 5.01
CA GLU A 28 3.09 12.36 3.83
C GLU A 28 4.30 12.48 2.92
N GLN A 29 5.51 12.59 3.48
CA GLN A 29 6.73 12.67 2.68
C GLN A 29 6.97 11.36 1.92
N LEU A 30 6.72 10.20 2.55
CA LEU A 30 6.77 8.90 1.89
C LEU A 30 5.79 8.83 0.70
N ARG A 31 4.57 9.35 0.85
CA ARG A 31 3.60 9.45 -0.28
C ARG A 31 4.10 10.34 -1.41
N GLN A 32 4.66 11.50 -1.09
CA GLN A 32 5.23 12.40 -2.10
C GLN A 32 6.42 11.77 -2.83
N GLU A 33 7.23 10.97 -2.14
CA GLU A 33 8.30 10.20 -2.77
C GLU A 33 7.76 9.16 -3.75
N HIS A 34 6.68 8.44 -3.42
CA HIS A 34 6.04 7.53 -4.37
C HIS A 34 5.56 8.25 -5.63
N ARG A 35 4.87 9.39 -5.47
CA ARG A 35 4.39 10.20 -6.60
C ARG A 35 5.52 10.75 -7.46
N SER A 36 6.57 11.30 -6.85
CA SER A 36 7.72 11.85 -7.57
C SER A 36 8.49 10.78 -8.36
N LYS A 37 8.40 9.51 -7.94
CA LYS A 37 8.94 8.34 -8.68
C LYS A 37 7.99 7.81 -9.77
N GLY A 38 6.88 8.50 -10.03
CA GLY A 38 5.92 8.15 -11.09
C GLY A 38 4.94 7.04 -10.71
N MET A 39 4.77 6.75 -9.42
CA MET A 39 3.75 5.80 -8.98
C MET A 39 2.35 6.38 -9.22
N PRO A 40 1.40 5.61 -9.79
CA PRO A 40 0.00 6.02 -9.88
C PRO A 40 -0.59 6.33 -8.49
N ASP A 41 -1.44 7.35 -8.41
CA ASP A 41 -2.02 7.80 -7.14
C ASP A 41 -2.83 6.71 -6.44
N GLU A 42 -3.59 5.92 -7.21
CA GLU A 42 -4.39 4.81 -6.67
C GLU A 42 -3.49 3.73 -6.05
N LEU A 43 -2.37 3.41 -6.70
CA LEU A 43 -1.41 2.45 -6.16
C LEU A 43 -0.74 3.02 -4.91
N ALA A 44 -0.32 4.29 -4.93
CA ALA A 44 0.27 4.95 -3.76
C ALA A 44 -0.69 4.97 -2.56
N GLN A 45 -1.99 5.19 -2.81
CA GLN A 45 -3.03 5.14 -1.79
C GLN A 45 -3.20 3.73 -1.21
N ILE A 46 -3.24 2.69 -2.04
CA ILE A 46 -3.35 1.30 -1.56
C ILE A 46 -2.12 0.93 -0.70
N LEU A 47 -0.92 1.29 -1.15
CA LEU A 47 0.30 1.04 -0.39
C LEU A 47 0.30 1.79 0.94
N GLU A 48 -0.17 3.03 0.96
CA GLU A 48 -0.29 3.81 2.19
C GLU A 48 -1.22 3.13 3.21
N LEU A 49 -2.41 2.72 2.78
CA LEU A 49 -3.38 2.01 3.64
C LEU A 49 -2.79 0.69 4.16
N ALA A 50 -2.15 -0.08 3.30
CA ALA A 50 -1.48 -1.32 3.69
C ALA A 50 -0.34 -1.06 4.69
N GLY A 51 0.47 -0.03 4.43
CA GLY A 51 1.56 0.38 5.32
C GLY A 51 1.06 0.81 6.69
N GLN A 52 -0.02 1.59 6.77
CA GLN A 52 -0.65 1.99 8.04
C GLN A 52 -1.23 0.81 8.81
N ALA A 53 -1.78 -0.19 8.10
CA ALA A 53 -2.32 -1.41 8.69
C ALA A 53 -1.25 -2.42 9.14
N ASP A 54 0.03 -2.04 9.15
CA ASP A 54 1.19 -2.89 9.45
C ASP A 54 1.30 -4.14 8.56
N VAL A 55 0.83 -4.05 7.31
CA VAL A 55 0.95 -5.13 6.33
C VAL A 55 2.38 -5.16 5.78
N ARG A 56 3.06 -6.29 5.92
CA ARG A 56 4.43 -6.49 5.41
C ARG A 56 4.50 -6.95 3.95
N ILE A 57 3.45 -7.64 3.49
CA ILE A 57 3.34 -8.18 2.12
C ILE A 57 1.93 -7.91 1.61
N LEU A 58 1.84 -7.22 0.48
CA LEU A 58 0.60 -7.01 -0.25
C LEU A 58 0.65 -7.81 -1.56
N ILE A 59 -0.42 -8.54 -1.85
CA ILE A 59 -0.57 -9.27 -3.12
C ILE A 59 -1.77 -8.67 -3.84
N LEU A 60 -1.54 -8.14 -5.04
CA LEU A 60 -2.56 -7.68 -5.96
C LEU A 60 -2.84 -8.81 -6.95
N ASP A 61 -3.98 -9.47 -6.79
CA ASP A 61 -4.38 -10.60 -7.63
C ASP A 61 -5.65 -10.26 -8.40
N ALA A 62 -5.50 -10.05 -9.70
CA ALA A 62 -6.62 -9.72 -10.60
C ALA A 62 -7.55 -10.91 -10.86
N ASP A 63 -7.07 -12.14 -10.60
CA ASP A 63 -7.86 -13.37 -10.76
C ASP A 63 -8.52 -13.80 -9.45
N ALA A 64 -8.35 -13.03 -8.37
CA ALA A 64 -8.94 -13.35 -7.08
C ALA A 64 -10.48 -13.39 -7.20
N PRO A 65 -11.12 -14.46 -6.70
CA PRO A 65 -12.57 -14.53 -6.70
C PRO A 65 -13.16 -13.44 -5.82
N VAL A 66 -14.34 -12.93 -6.21
CA VAL A 66 -15.11 -12.00 -5.37
C VAL A 66 -15.35 -12.65 -4.01
N LEU A 67 -15.04 -11.91 -2.95
CA LEU A 67 -15.29 -12.36 -1.59
C LEU A 67 -16.78 -12.21 -1.25
N PRO A 68 -17.48 -13.30 -0.85
CA PRO A 68 -18.88 -13.22 -0.47
C PRO A 68 -19.10 -12.21 0.66
N GLY A 69 -20.03 -11.26 0.46
CA GLY A 69 -20.39 -10.24 1.46
C GLY A 69 -19.59 -8.94 1.39
N LEU A 70 -18.69 -8.78 0.42
CA LEU A 70 -18.01 -7.52 0.14
C LEU A 70 -18.57 -6.85 -1.12
N SER A 71 -18.84 -5.55 -1.05
CA SER A 71 -19.32 -4.75 -2.18
C SER A 71 -18.24 -4.61 -3.25
N LEU A 72 -18.66 -4.62 -4.53
CA LEU A 72 -17.77 -4.30 -5.65
C LEU A 72 -17.70 -2.78 -5.83
N ALA A 73 -16.51 -2.27 -6.15
CA ALA A 73 -16.34 -0.85 -6.43
C ALA A 73 -17.07 -0.50 -7.75
N GLY A 74 -18.15 0.29 -7.66
CA GLY A 74 -18.93 0.74 -8.82
C GLY A 74 -20.42 0.35 -8.83
N GLU A 75 -20.90 -0.35 -7.79
CA GLU A 75 -22.34 -0.56 -7.52
C GLU A 75 -22.84 0.31 -6.36
#